data_AF-A0A4S8RSL1-F1
#
_entry.id   AF-A0A4S8RSL1-F1
#
_cell.length_a   1.000
_cell.length_b   1.000
_cell.length_c   1.000
_cell.angle_alpha   90.00
_cell.angle_beta   90.00
_cell.angle_gamma   90.00
#
_symmetry.space_group_name_H-M   'P 1'
#
loop_
_entity.id
_entity.type
_entity.pdbx_description
1 polymer ?
#
loop_
_entity_poly.entity_id
_entity_poly.type
_entity_poly.pdbx_seq_one_letter_code
_entity_poly.pdbx_strand_id
1 'polypeptide(L)'
;MKNNHISDLIPAYLDGILDENTLKKVEEHLSQCPNCQKELEEMKTLFKAFDDDVPRVPTDRLRNKFEEALHAEKENLGKVVPLAPKKKSNWATNLLKVAASIALLVASFQMGSLFQQKKVDGDITALKDETLQMKQTAMLSLMENQSASKRIQGVNYIEEFEHPDEAIIQALANRLLHDENDNVRLTAFEALSKFSASDTVKSVFIKALGKEKNPSIQIGIIEMLVQIQEKKAIAPMKKLLEQEDTQPFIKEQIKAVLPKIT
;
A
#
# COMPACT_ATOMS: atom_id res chain seq x y z
N MET A 1 35.90 -87.83 18.74
CA MET A 1 34.91 -86.95 19.39
C MET A 1 35.43 -85.53 19.30
N LYS A 2 35.11 -84.85 18.19
CA LYS A 2 35.25 -83.41 18.05
C LYS A 2 34.09 -82.77 18.82
N ASN A 3 34.30 -81.57 19.34
CA ASN A 3 33.31 -80.64 19.93
C ASN A 3 33.36 -80.50 21.47
N ASN A 4 34.53 -80.18 22.02
CA ASN A 4 34.66 -79.15 23.07
C ASN A 4 36.15 -78.90 23.35
N HIS A 5 36.92 -78.60 22.31
CA HIS A 5 38.30 -78.18 22.49
C HIS A 5 38.30 -76.72 22.97
N ILE A 6 38.93 -76.42 24.10
CA ILE A 6 38.77 -75.13 24.80
C ILE A 6 39.87 -74.10 24.48
N SER A 7 40.55 -74.23 23.33
CA SER A 7 41.71 -73.39 22.96
C SER A 7 41.42 -71.88 23.11
N ASP A 8 40.20 -71.45 22.74
CA ASP A 8 39.77 -70.06 22.80
C ASP A 8 39.67 -69.51 24.25
N LEU A 9 39.53 -70.38 25.25
CA LEU A 9 39.40 -70.01 26.65
C LEU A 9 40.73 -70.06 27.41
N ILE A 10 41.78 -70.68 26.84
CA ILE A 10 43.08 -70.82 27.51
C ILE A 10 43.74 -69.45 27.79
N PRO A 11 43.74 -68.45 26.87
CA PRO A 11 44.30 -67.12 27.17
C PRO A 11 43.56 -66.44 28.32
N ALA A 12 42.23 -66.44 28.29
CA ALA A 12 41.40 -65.84 29.33
C ALA A 12 41.56 -66.56 30.69
N TYR A 13 41.81 -67.87 30.67
CA TYR A 13 42.19 -68.64 31.86
C TYR A 13 43.54 -68.20 32.43
N LEU A 14 44.56 -68.01 31.59
CA LEU A 14 45.89 -67.55 32.01
C LEU A 14 45.87 -66.12 32.54
N ASP A 15 45.07 -65.25 31.94
CA ASP A 15 44.89 -63.85 32.38
C ASP A 15 44.01 -63.73 33.64
N GLY A 16 43.36 -64.82 34.08
CA GLY A 16 42.50 -64.83 35.26
C GLY A 16 41.18 -64.04 35.11
N ILE A 17 40.70 -63.85 33.88
CA ILE A 17 39.53 -63.01 33.55
C ILE A 17 38.23 -63.81 33.33
N LEU A 18 38.26 -65.13 33.53
CA LEU A 18 37.07 -65.98 33.40
C LEU A 18 36.10 -65.83 34.57
N ASP A 19 34.79 -65.88 34.29
CA ASP A 19 33.76 -65.95 35.32
C ASP A 19 33.77 -67.30 36.05
N GLU A 20 33.25 -67.35 37.29
CA GLU A 20 33.30 -68.54 38.14
C GLU A 20 32.68 -69.80 37.50
N ASN A 21 31.62 -69.64 36.69
CA ASN A 21 30.96 -70.78 36.04
C ASN A 21 31.80 -71.33 34.89
N THR A 22 32.42 -70.44 34.11
CA THR A 22 33.30 -70.84 33.00
C THR A 22 34.62 -71.39 33.50
N LEU A 23 35.18 -70.83 34.57
CA LEU A 23 36.40 -71.32 35.22
C LEU A 23 36.27 -72.78 35.62
N LYS A 24 35.19 -73.14 36.35
CA LYS A 24 34.94 -74.53 36.77
C LYS A 24 34.85 -75.50 35.58
N LYS A 25 34.18 -75.09 34.50
CA LYS A 25 34.07 -75.90 33.28
C LYS A 25 35.42 -76.11 32.60
N VAL A 26 36.26 -75.07 32.56
CA VAL A 26 37.61 -75.14 31.99
C VAL A 26 38.50 -76.04 32.84
N GLU A 27 38.50 -75.91 34.16
CA GLU A 27 39.27 -76.76 35.08
C GLU A 27 38.85 -78.23 35.00
N GLU A 28 37.53 -78.49 34.97
CA GLU A 28 37.00 -79.85 34.78
C GLU A 28 37.43 -80.43 33.43
N HIS A 29 37.39 -79.65 32.35
CA HIS A 29 37.85 -80.08 31.03
C HIS A 29 39.36 -80.35 30.98
N LEU A 30 40.18 -79.47 31.58
CA LEU A 30 41.64 -79.63 31.64
C LEU A 30 42.05 -80.91 32.39
N SER A 31 41.26 -81.35 33.38
CA SER A 31 41.50 -82.62 34.07
C SER A 31 41.22 -83.88 33.22
N GLN A 32 40.40 -83.74 32.17
CA GLN A 32 39.93 -84.87 31.34
C GLN A 32 40.57 -84.91 29.95
N CYS A 33 41.21 -83.82 29.49
CA CYS A 33 41.73 -83.69 28.13
C CYS A 33 43.25 -83.44 28.09
N PRO A 34 44.06 -84.47 27.81
CA PRO A 34 45.52 -84.33 27.72
C PRO A 34 46.01 -83.34 26.65
N ASN A 35 45.23 -83.16 25.57
CA ASN A 35 45.61 -82.24 24.49
C ASN A 35 45.52 -80.77 24.92
N CYS A 36 44.43 -80.39 25.61
CA CYS A 36 44.26 -79.03 26.12
C CYS A 36 45.25 -78.71 27.26
N GLN A 37 45.64 -79.71 28.06
CA GLN A 37 46.69 -79.54 29.07
C GLN A 37 48.06 -79.24 28.43
N LYS A 38 48.38 -79.91 27.31
CA LYS A 38 49.60 -79.65 26.55
C LYS A 38 49.62 -78.23 25.99
N GLU A 39 48.50 -77.77 25.39
CA GLU A 39 48.38 -76.40 24.86
C GLU A 39 48.51 -75.33 25.96
N LEU A 40 47.94 -75.58 27.14
CA LEU A 40 48.09 -74.69 28.29
C LEU A 40 49.56 -74.54 28.70
N GLU A 41 50.31 -75.63 28.78
CA GLU A 41 51.74 -75.59 29.15
C GLU A 41 52.61 -74.95 28.07
N GLU A 42 52.33 -75.21 26.78
CA GLU A 42 52.99 -74.53 25.67
C GLU A 42 52.75 -73.00 25.73
N MET A 43 51.53 -72.58 26.00
CA MET A 43 51.19 -71.16 26.11
C MET A 43 51.80 -70.51 27.36
N LYS A 44 51.78 -71.17 28.52
CA LYS A 44 52.51 -70.69 29.72
C LYS A 44 53.99 -70.47 29.45
N THR A 45 54.62 -71.38 28.69
CA THR A 45 56.04 -71.27 28.33
C THR A 45 56.29 -70.04 27.46
N LEU A 46 55.41 -69.77 26.49
CA LEU A 46 55.49 -68.58 25.65
C LEU A 46 55.31 -67.29 26.45
N PHE A 47 54.32 -67.22 27.35
CA PHE A 47 54.08 -66.05 28.21
C PHE A 47 55.28 -65.76 29.11
N LYS A 48 55.87 -66.80 29.71
CA LYS A 48 57.09 -66.64 30.52
C LYS A 48 58.26 -66.06 29.71
N ALA A 49 58.39 -66.45 28.43
CA ALA A 49 59.42 -65.89 27.56
C ALA A 49 59.20 -64.39 27.26
N PHE A 50 57.96 -63.91 27.27
CA PHE A 50 57.65 -62.48 27.16
C PHE A 50 57.89 -61.72 28.47
N ASP A 51 57.54 -62.31 29.63
CA ASP A 51 57.80 -61.69 30.93
C ASP A 51 59.30 -61.54 31.23
N ASP A 52 60.11 -62.50 30.76
CA ASP A 52 61.57 -62.45 30.90
C ASP A 52 62.24 -61.46 29.92
N ASP A 53 61.51 -60.91 28.93
CA ASP A 53 62.04 -59.89 28.02
C ASP A 53 62.05 -58.52 28.71
N VAL A 54 63.23 -58.11 29.16
CA VAL A 54 63.42 -56.80 29.80
C VAL A 54 63.06 -55.71 28.79
N PRO A 55 62.09 -54.82 29.08
CA PRO A 55 61.69 -53.78 28.16
C PRO A 55 62.90 -52.93 27.79
N ARG A 56 63.22 -52.87 26.49
CA ARG A 56 64.31 -52.04 25.99
C ARG A 56 63.95 -50.57 26.17
N VAL A 57 64.49 -49.95 27.22
CA VAL A 57 64.31 -48.52 27.45
C VAL A 57 65.09 -47.74 26.38
N PRO A 58 64.48 -46.75 25.71
CA PRO A 58 65.16 -45.90 24.75
C PRO A 58 66.42 -45.26 25.34
N THR A 59 67.48 -45.12 24.54
CA THR A 59 68.66 -44.34 24.95
C THR A 59 68.28 -42.89 25.25
N ASP A 60 69.00 -42.25 26.18
CA ASP A 60 68.78 -40.83 26.52
C ASP A 60 68.84 -39.91 25.28
N ARG A 61 69.70 -40.24 24.31
CA ARG A 61 69.80 -39.50 23.04
C ARG A 61 68.47 -39.51 22.26
N LEU A 62 67.81 -40.67 22.19
CA LEU A 62 66.54 -40.79 21.47
C LEU A 62 65.42 -40.07 22.22
N ARG A 63 65.39 -40.19 23.55
CA ARG A 63 64.43 -39.47 24.40
C ARG A 63 64.56 -37.96 24.22
N ASN A 64 65.77 -37.42 24.29
CA ASN A 64 66.00 -35.98 24.18
C ASN A 64 65.59 -35.45 22.79
N LYS A 65 65.92 -36.19 21.72
CA LYS A 65 65.47 -35.83 20.36
C LYS A 65 63.96 -35.85 20.19
N PHE A 66 63.29 -36.82 20.81
CA PHE A 66 61.84 -36.90 20.78
C PHE A 66 61.20 -35.73 21.55
N GLU A 67 61.71 -35.39 22.73
CA GLU A 67 61.20 -34.24 23.49
C GLU A 67 61.43 -32.92 22.77
N GLU A 68 62.58 -32.74 22.13
CA GLU A 68 62.89 -31.56 21.31
C GLU A 68 61.90 -31.43 20.14
N ALA A 69 61.66 -32.53 19.41
CA ALA A 69 60.66 -32.56 18.34
C ALA A 69 59.23 -32.30 18.85
N LEU A 70 58.86 -32.83 20.01
CA LEU A 70 57.56 -32.62 20.63
C LEU A 70 57.36 -31.16 21.05
N HIS A 71 58.40 -30.51 21.56
CA HIS A 71 58.36 -29.09 21.90
C HIS A 71 58.19 -28.22 20.66
N ALA A 72 58.95 -28.49 19.59
CA ALA A 72 58.81 -27.78 18.33
C ALA A 72 57.40 -27.91 17.72
N GLU A 73 56.80 -29.11 17.79
CA GLU A 73 55.43 -29.31 17.31
C GLU A 73 54.40 -28.58 18.19
N LYS A 74 54.57 -28.60 19.52
CA LYS A 74 53.68 -27.86 20.45
C LYS A 74 53.69 -26.36 20.22
N GLU A 75 54.81 -25.78 19.78
CA GLU A 75 54.87 -24.36 19.41
C GLU A 75 54.25 -24.07 18.04
N ASN A 76 54.31 -25.02 17.10
CA ASN A 76 53.66 -24.92 15.78
C ASN A 76 52.16 -25.22 15.80
N LEU A 77 51.67 -25.95 16.79
CA LEU A 77 50.24 -26.08 17.04
C LEU A 77 49.69 -24.72 17.47
N GLY A 78 48.99 -24.06 16.54
CA GLY A 78 48.42 -22.73 16.74
C GLY A 78 47.75 -22.60 18.10
N LYS A 79 48.09 -21.55 18.85
CA LYS A 79 47.53 -21.26 20.18
C LYS A 79 46.02 -21.41 20.16
N VAL A 80 45.51 -22.46 20.83
CA VAL A 80 44.08 -22.56 21.13
C VAL A 80 43.77 -21.46 22.12
N VAL A 81 43.26 -20.33 21.62
CA VAL A 81 42.75 -19.25 22.47
C VAL A 81 41.44 -19.76 23.07
N PRO A 82 41.35 -19.97 24.39
CA PRO A 82 40.06 -20.29 24.99
C PRO A 82 39.13 -19.11 24.76
N LEU A 83 38.02 -19.34 24.06
CA LEU A 83 36.92 -18.40 23.97
C LEU A 83 36.30 -18.27 25.36
N ALA A 84 36.83 -17.36 26.17
CA ALA A 84 36.14 -16.93 27.37
C ALA A 84 34.80 -16.30 26.94
N PRO A 85 33.64 -16.75 27.44
CA PRO A 85 32.38 -16.08 27.13
C PRO A 85 32.44 -14.70 27.76
N LYS A 86 32.57 -13.65 26.93
CA LYS A 86 32.35 -12.27 27.38
C LYS A 86 30.90 -12.12 27.80
N LYS A 87 30.63 -12.32 29.09
CA LYS A 87 29.35 -12.02 29.70
C LYS A 87 29.25 -10.52 29.97
N LYS A 88 28.71 -9.77 28.99
CA LYS A 88 27.73 -8.69 29.21
C LYS A 88 26.89 -8.62 27.94
N SER A 89 25.77 -9.35 27.98
CA SER A 89 24.72 -9.22 26.97
C SER A 89 24.11 -7.84 27.13
N ASN A 90 24.56 -6.92 26.28
CA ASN A 90 23.92 -5.64 26.04
C ASN A 90 22.64 -5.82 25.20
N TRP A 91 22.02 -7.00 25.20
CA TRP A 91 20.85 -7.33 24.38
C TRP A 91 19.68 -6.40 24.67
N ALA A 92 19.48 -5.97 25.92
CA ALA A 92 18.50 -4.93 26.23
C ALA A 92 18.82 -3.60 25.50
N THR A 93 20.07 -3.14 25.50
CA THR A 93 20.45 -1.91 24.75
C THR A 93 20.45 -2.11 23.23
N ASN A 94 20.72 -3.31 22.74
CA ASN A 94 20.65 -3.63 21.31
C ASN A 94 19.18 -3.76 20.86
N LEU A 95 18.30 -4.32 21.69
CA LEU A 95 16.86 -4.33 21.47
C LEU A 95 16.28 -2.92 21.51
N LEU A 96 16.71 -2.07 22.44
CA LEU A 96 16.28 -0.67 22.48
C LEU A 96 16.72 0.09 21.22
N LYS A 97 17.92 -0.20 20.69
CA LYS A 97 18.37 0.36 19.40
C LYS A 97 17.51 -0.12 18.22
N VAL A 98 17.15 -1.41 18.20
CA VAL A 98 16.27 -1.99 17.17
C VAL A 98 14.85 -1.45 17.29
N ALA A 99 14.31 -1.31 18.50
CA ALA A 99 13.00 -0.72 18.74
C ALA A 99 12.98 0.76 18.34
N ALA A 100 14.04 1.51 18.66
CA ALA A 100 14.17 2.91 18.25
C ALA A 100 14.27 3.07 16.72
N SER A 101 14.98 2.18 16.01
CA SER A 101 15.04 2.23 14.55
C SER A 101 13.70 1.91 13.90
N ILE A 102 12.98 0.91 14.40
CA ILE A 102 11.62 0.58 13.95
C ILE A 102 10.67 1.75 14.25
N ALA A 103 10.74 2.33 15.45
CA ALA A 103 9.90 3.46 15.83
C ALA A 103 10.17 4.69 14.94
N LEU A 104 11.44 4.97 14.61
CA LEU A 104 11.78 6.04 13.68
C LEU A 104 11.25 5.76 12.27
N LEU A 105 11.33 4.53 11.77
CA LEU A 105 10.78 4.15 10.48
C LEU A 105 9.25 4.31 10.46
N VAL A 106 8.56 3.85 11.49
CA VAL A 106 7.10 4.01 11.60
C VAL A 106 6.71 5.48 11.72
N ALA A 107 7.40 6.24 12.57
CA ALA A 107 7.13 7.67 12.76
C ALA A 107 7.39 8.48 11.48
N SER A 108 8.51 8.22 10.78
CA SER A 108 8.83 8.85 9.50
C SER A 108 7.85 8.46 8.40
N PHE A 109 7.43 7.19 8.33
CA PHE A 109 6.40 6.74 7.40
C PHE A 109 5.05 7.42 7.68
N GLN A 110 4.64 7.49 8.95
CA GLN A 110 3.37 8.09 9.33
C GLN A 110 3.37 9.62 9.16
N MET A 111 4.49 10.28 9.47
CA MET A 111 4.65 11.72 9.27
C MET A 111 4.73 12.06 7.78
N GLY A 112 5.42 11.23 6.98
CA GLY A 112 5.46 11.32 5.53
C GLY A 112 4.08 11.12 4.89
N SER A 113 3.28 10.14 5.37
CA SER A 113 1.94 9.88 4.84
C SER A 113 0.99 11.05 5.09
N LEU A 114 1.06 11.67 6.27
CA LEU A 114 0.24 12.85 6.62
C LEU A 114 0.64 14.09 5.81
N PHE A 115 1.93 14.28 5.54
CA PHE A 115 2.42 15.39 4.73
C PHE A 115 2.08 15.21 3.24
N GLN A 116 2.16 13.97 2.74
CA GLN A 116 1.83 13.66 1.34
C GLN A 116 0.33 13.76 1.08
N GLN A 117 -0.53 13.33 2.00
CA GLN A 117 -1.99 13.48 1.86
C GLN A 117 -2.41 14.96 1.75
N LYS A 118 -1.83 15.85 2.57
CA LYS A 118 -2.14 17.30 2.47
C LYS A 118 -1.70 17.92 1.15
N LYS A 119 -0.54 17.50 0.61
CA LYS A 119 -0.05 18.00 -0.67
C LYS A 119 -0.90 17.49 -1.85
N VAL A 120 -1.24 16.21 -1.85
CA VAL A 120 -2.07 15.60 -2.90
C VAL A 120 -3.47 16.21 -2.91
N ASP A 121 -4.09 16.44 -1.75
CA ASP A 121 -5.42 17.04 -1.68
C ASP A 121 -5.41 18.50 -2.19
N GLY A 122 -4.39 19.27 -1.82
CA GLY A 122 -4.18 20.63 -2.34
C GLY A 122 -3.93 20.67 -3.86
N ASP A 123 -3.10 19.77 -4.38
CA ASP A 123 -2.83 19.65 -5.82
C ASP A 123 -4.10 19.23 -6.59
N ILE A 124 -4.92 18.32 -6.04
CA ILE A 124 -6.19 17.90 -6.65
C ILE A 124 -7.20 19.06 -6.70
N THR A 125 -7.34 19.84 -5.61
CA THR A 125 -8.23 21.00 -5.60
C THR A 125 -7.76 22.07 -6.59
N ALA A 126 -6.47 22.38 -6.62
CA ALA A 126 -5.90 23.34 -7.57
C ALA A 126 -6.11 22.92 -9.04
N LEU A 127 -5.92 21.63 -9.36
CA LEU A 127 -6.16 21.10 -10.71
C LEU A 127 -7.64 21.13 -11.10
N LYS A 128 -8.55 20.87 -10.15
CA LYS A 128 -9.99 21.01 -10.38
C LYS A 128 -10.37 22.45 -10.71
N ASP A 129 -9.85 23.41 -9.94
CA ASP A 129 -10.10 24.84 -10.15
C ASP A 129 -9.54 25.31 -11.50
N GLU A 130 -8.33 24.89 -11.86
CA GLU A 130 -7.74 25.18 -13.18
C GLU A 130 -8.60 24.62 -14.32
N THR A 131 -9.08 23.38 -14.18
CA THR A 131 -9.96 22.75 -15.17
C THR A 131 -11.27 23.51 -15.32
N LEU A 132 -11.88 23.97 -14.21
CA LEU A 132 -13.10 24.78 -14.25
C LEU A 132 -12.86 26.13 -14.94
N GLN A 133 -11.74 26.80 -14.66
CA GLN A 133 -11.37 28.05 -15.33
C GLN A 133 -11.15 27.86 -16.83
N MET A 134 -10.51 26.78 -17.25
CA MET A 134 -10.35 26.45 -18.66
C MET A 134 -11.70 26.21 -19.35
N LYS A 135 -12.59 25.45 -18.71
CA LYS A 135 -13.96 25.24 -19.21
C LYS A 135 -14.72 26.57 -19.34
N GLN A 136 -14.60 27.45 -18.36
CA GLN A 136 -15.26 28.76 -18.38
C GLN A 136 -14.72 29.64 -19.51
N THR A 137 -13.40 29.65 -19.72
CA THR A 137 -12.77 30.39 -20.82
C THR A 137 -13.25 29.87 -22.17
N ALA A 138 -13.31 28.55 -22.35
CA ALA A 138 -13.82 27.93 -23.57
C ALA A 138 -15.30 28.26 -23.81
N MET A 139 -16.13 28.19 -22.77
CA MET A 139 -17.55 28.56 -22.80
C MET A 139 -17.73 30.00 -23.29
N LEU A 140 -17.04 30.96 -22.67
CA LEU A 140 -17.13 32.38 -23.03
C LEU A 140 -16.63 32.64 -24.45
N SER A 141 -15.51 32.01 -24.85
CA SER A 141 -14.97 32.11 -26.20
C SER A 141 -15.96 31.61 -27.28
N LEU A 142 -16.67 30.51 -26.99
CA LEU A 142 -17.73 30.01 -27.87
C LEU A 142 -18.91 30.97 -27.95
N MET A 143 -19.31 31.60 -26.84
CA MET A 143 -20.40 32.58 -26.78
C MET A 143 -20.10 33.89 -27.50
N GLU A 144 -18.83 34.26 -27.65
CA GLU A 144 -18.38 35.44 -28.39
C GLU A 144 -18.19 35.19 -29.89
N ASN A 145 -18.38 33.94 -30.35
CA ASN A 145 -18.20 33.58 -31.74
C ASN A 145 -19.24 34.23 -32.68
N GLN A 146 -18.86 34.52 -33.92
CA GLN A 146 -19.77 35.07 -34.93
C GLN A 146 -20.87 34.09 -35.37
N SER A 147 -20.62 32.79 -35.30
CA SER A 147 -21.62 31.78 -35.67
C SER A 147 -22.63 31.57 -34.53
N ALA A 148 -23.91 31.73 -34.84
CA ALA A 148 -25.00 31.42 -33.90
C ALA A 148 -24.91 29.98 -33.35
N SER A 149 -24.52 28.99 -34.17
CA SER A 149 -24.39 27.61 -33.71
C SER A 149 -23.28 27.44 -32.67
N LYS A 150 -22.17 28.18 -32.81
CA LYS A 150 -21.08 28.20 -31.83
C LYS A 150 -21.48 28.91 -30.55
N ARG A 151 -22.24 30.00 -30.65
CA ARG A 151 -22.79 30.67 -29.47
C ARG A 151 -23.74 29.78 -28.68
N ILE A 152 -24.63 29.04 -29.36
CA ILE A 152 -25.50 28.04 -28.73
C ILE A 152 -24.67 26.94 -28.04
N GLN A 153 -23.62 26.43 -28.70
CA GLN A 153 -22.70 25.48 -28.07
C GLN A 153 -22.09 26.05 -26.79
N GLY A 154 -21.63 27.30 -26.81
CA GLY A 154 -21.13 27.99 -25.63
C GLY A 154 -22.18 28.11 -24.52
N VAL A 155 -23.41 28.51 -24.85
CA VAL A 155 -24.50 28.58 -23.86
C VAL A 155 -24.76 27.21 -23.22
N ASN A 156 -24.78 26.13 -24.00
CA ASN A 156 -25.06 24.78 -23.50
C ASN A 156 -23.96 24.21 -22.59
N TYR A 157 -22.74 24.75 -22.66
CA TYR A 157 -21.67 24.37 -21.73
C TYR A 157 -21.97 24.71 -20.27
N ILE A 158 -23.01 25.51 -20.00
CA ILE A 158 -23.50 25.76 -18.63
C ILE A 158 -23.77 24.46 -17.85
N GLU A 159 -24.09 23.36 -18.53
CA GLU A 159 -24.34 22.05 -17.93
C GLU A 159 -23.12 21.45 -17.22
N GLU A 160 -21.92 21.93 -17.55
CA GLU A 160 -20.66 21.53 -16.90
C GLU A 160 -20.43 22.25 -15.56
N PHE A 161 -21.28 23.20 -15.19
CA PHE A 161 -21.15 24.02 -13.98
C PHE A 161 -22.34 23.80 -13.05
N GLU A 162 -22.11 23.13 -11.93
CA GLU A 162 -23.14 22.96 -10.88
C GLU A 162 -23.52 24.31 -10.24
N HIS A 163 -22.52 25.16 -10.02
CA HIS A 163 -22.67 26.47 -9.36
C HIS A 163 -21.97 27.54 -10.23
N PRO A 164 -22.63 28.03 -11.29
CA PRO A 164 -22.04 29.05 -12.14
C PRO A 164 -21.79 30.34 -11.34
N ASP A 165 -20.64 30.96 -11.56
CA ASP A 165 -20.31 32.25 -10.98
C ASP A 165 -21.12 33.39 -11.64
N GLU A 166 -20.98 34.59 -11.07
CA GLU A 166 -21.69 35.75 -11.59
C GLU A 166 -21.28 36.09 -13.03
N ALA A 167 -20.03 35.85 -13.43
CA ALA A 167 -19.55 36.13 -14.77
C ALA A 167 -20.26 35.28 -15.83
N ILE A 168 -20.45 33.99 -15.55
CA ILE A 168 -21.20 33.06 -16.41
C ILE A 168 -22.66 33.51 -16.52
N ILE A 169 -23.31 33.85 -15.39
CA ILE A 169 -24.69 34.33 -15.38
C ILE A 169 -24.85 35.62 -16.20
N GLN A 170 -23.92 36.56 -16.08
CA GLN A 170 -23.93 37.80 -16.86
C GLN A 170 -23.70 37.56 -18.36
N ALA A 171 -22.84 36.61 -18.73
CA ALA A 171 -22.63 36.24 -20.12
C ALA A 171 -23.91 35.66 -20.75
N LEU A 172 -24.60 34.76 -20.03
CA LEU A 172 -25.89 34.21 -20.44
C LEU A 172 -26.97 35.29 -20.52
N ALA A 173 -27.04 36.18 -19.53
CA ALA A 173 -27.95 37.32 -19.54
C ALA A 173 -27.72 38.24 -20.74
N ASN A 174 -26.46 38.49 -21.10
CA ASN A 174 -26.12 39.28 -22.28
C ASN A 174 -26.62 38.61 -23.56
N ARG A 175 -26.45 37.28 -23.70
CA ARG A 175 -27.02 36.53 -24.83
C ARG A 175 -28.53 36.67 -24.90
N LEU A 176 -29.26 36.46 -23.80
CA LEU A 176 -30.71 36.62 -23.77
C LEU A 176 -31.16 38.05 -24.11
N LEU A 177 -30.43 39.08 -23.67
CA LEU A 177 -30.89 40.46 -23.83
C LEU A 177 -30.50 41.09 -25.18
N HIS A 178 -29.43 40.62 -25.82
CA HIS A 178 -28.82 41.33 -26.94
C HIS A 178 -28.36 40.45 -28.11
N ASP A 179 -28.45 39.12 -28.04
CA ASP A 179 -28.04 38.31 -29.20
C ASP A 179 -28.97 38.55 -30.39
N GLU A 180 -28.37 38.76 -31.56
CA GLU A 180 -29.11 38.97 -32.81
C GLU A 180 -29.95 37.76 -33.21
N ASN A 181 -29.57 36.55 -32.78
CA ASN A 181 -30.21 35.31 -33.19
C ASN A 181 -31.19 34.82 -32.13
N ASP A 182 -32.46 34.69 -32.53
CA ASP A 182 -33.56 34.26 -31.66
C ASP A 182 -33.29 32.90 -30.99
N ASN A 183 -32.67 31.94 -31.68
CA ASN A 183 -32.36 30.63 -31.11
C ASN A 183 -31.28 30.72 -30.03
N VAL A 184 -30.30 31.62 -30.19
CA VAL A 184 -29.29 31.87 -29.13
C VAL A 184 -29.97 32.50 -27.91
N ARG A 185 -30.88 33.46 -28.10
CA ARG A 185 -31.64 34.08 -27.00
C ARG A 185 -32.51 33.04 -26.29
N LEU A 186 -33.21 32.17 -27.03
CA LEU A 186 -34.01 31.09 -26.47
C LEU A 186 -33.15 30.12 -25.65
N THR A 187 -32.01 29.69 -26.19
CA THR A 187 -31.08 28.79 -25.49
C THR A 187 -30.57 29.45 -24.19
N ALA A 188 -30.26 30.76 -24.24
CA ALA A 188 -29.82 31.50 -23.07
C ALA A 188 -30.93 31.63 -22.00
N PHE A 189 -32.18 31.81 -22.43
CA PHE A 189 -33.33 31.77 -21.53
C PHE A 189 -33.49 30.39 -20.87
N GLU A 190 -33.39 29.31 -21.64
CA GLU A 190 -33.48 27.93 -21.12
C GLU A 190 -32.36 27.63 -20.11
N ALA A 191 -31.13 28.06 -20.42
CA ALA A 191 -29.98 27.95 -19.53
C ALA A 191 -30.21 28.71 -18.22
N LEU A 192 -30.63 29.98 -18.30
CA LEU A 192 -30.90 30.82 -17.12
C LEU A 192 -32.08 30.29 -16.29
N SER A 193 -33.06 29.64 -16.92
CA SER A 193 -34.25 29.10 -16.24
C SER A 193 -33.91 28.03 -15.22
N LYS A 194 -32.78 27.32 -15.39
CA LYS A 194 -32.25 26.36 -14.41
C LYS A 194 -31.82 27.03 -13.09
N PHE A 195 -31.60 28.35 -13.10
CA PHE A 195 -31.14 29.14 -11.97
C PHE A 195 -32.15 30.23 -11.55
N SER A 196 -33.44 30.00 -11.80
CA SER A 196 -34.54 30.97 -11.58
C SER A 196 -34.73 31.42 -10.12
N ALA A 197 -34.14 30.71 -9.15
CA ALA A 197 -34.09 31.15 -7.76
C ALA A 197 -33.24 32.41 -7.54
N SER A 198 -32.24 32.66 -8.40
CA SER A 198 -31.33 33.80 -8.31
C SER A 198 -32.04 35.12 -8.62
N ASP A 199 -31.90 36.11 -7.73
CA ASP A 199 -32.49 37.44 -7.93
C ASP A 199 -31.91 38.16 -9.15
N THR A 200 -30.65 37.90 -9.49
CA THR A 200 -30.03 38.39 -10.72
C THR A 200 -30.77 37.85 -11.93
N VAL A 201 -31.06 36.55 -11.98
CA VAL A 201 -31.80 35.92 -13.08
C VAL A 201 -33.22 36.47 -13.19
N LYS A 202 -33.94 36.63 -12.07
CA LYS A 202 -35.27 37.26 -12.05
C LYS A 202 -35.25 38.67 -12.65
N SER A 203 -34.25 39.48 -12.29
CA SER A 203 -34.09 40.83 -12.82
C SER A 203 -33.82 40.83 -14.34
N VAL A 204 -33.05 39.85 -14.82
CA VAL A 204 -32.76 39.67 -16.25
C VAL A 204 -34.04 39.30 -17.00
N PHE A 205 -34.85 38.36 -16.49
CA PHE A 205 -36.12 37.99 -17.10
C PHE A 205 -37.11 39.16 -17.14
N ILE A 206 -37.22 39.94 -16.06
CA ILE A 206 -38.04 41.16 -16.05
C ILE A 206 -37.56 42.16 -17.12
N LYS A 207 -36.24 42.35 -17.25
CA LYS A 207 -35.65 43.24 -18.25
C LYS A 207 -35.87 42.74 -19.67
N ALA A 208 -35.77 41.43 -19.89
CA ALA A 208 -35.99 40.78 -21.18
C ALA A 208 -37.44 40.86 -21.61
N LEU A 209 -38.40 40.70 -20.68
CA LEU A 209 -39.84 40.76 -20.96
C LEU A 209 -40.28 42.01 -21.72
N GLY A 210 -39.71 43.17 -21.38
CA GLY A 210 -40.02 44.45 -22.03
C GLY A 210 -39.23 44.75 -23.30
N LYS A 211 -38.30 43.88 -23.73
CA LYS A 211 -37.42 44.09 -24.88
C LYS A 211 -37.51 42.98 -25.93
N GLU A 212 -37.76 41.76 -25.50
CA GLU A 212 -37.82 40.59 -26.35
C GLU A 212 -39.01 40.70 -27.31
N LYS A 213 -38.76 40.40 -28.59
CA LYS A 213 -39.72 40.49 -29.67
C LYS A 213 -40.16 39.12 -30.19
N ASN A 214 -39.35 38.09 -29.95
CA ASN A 214 -39.69 36.72 -30.31
C ASN A 214 -40.78 36.22 -29.33
N PRO A 215 -41.98 35.87 -29.83
CA PRO A 215 -43.10 35.56 -28.95
C PRO A 215 -42.91 34.29 -28.14
N SER A 216 -42.21 33.28 -28.67
CA SER A 216 -41.94 32.04 -27.95
C SER A 216 -41.09 32.29 -26.71
N ILE A 217 -40.06 33.13 -26.84
CA ILE A 217 -39.21 33.54 -25.71
C ILE A 217 -40.00 34.40 -24.72
N GLN A 218 -40.83 35.33 -25.23
CA GLN A 218 -41.68 36.17 -24.38
C GLN A 218 -42.65 35.35 -23.53
N ILE A 219 -43.33 34.35 -24.13
CA ILE A 219 -44.22 33.43 -23.41
C ILE A 219 -43.44 32.65 -22.36
N GLY A 220 -42.28 32.07 -22.73
CA GLY A 220 -41.44 31.33 -21.79
C GLY A 220 -41.05 32.18 -20.59
N ILE A 221 -40.64 33.43 -20.80
CA ILE A 221 -40.31 34.37 -19.71
C ILE A 221 -41.53 34.64 -18.82
N ILE A 222 -42.70 34.88 -19.42
CA ILE A 222 -43.95 35.12 -18.67
C ILE A 222 -44.28 33.91 -17.78
N GLU A 223 -44.24 32.71 -18.35
CA GLU A 223 -44.54 31.46 -17.64
C GLU A 223 -43.54 31.21 -16.52
N MET A 224 -42.25 31.41 -16.77
CA MET A 224 -41.20 31.27 -15.77
C MET A 224 -41.38 32.24 -14.59
N LEU A 225 -41.66 33.52 -14.87
CA LEU A 225 -41.87 34.54 -13.84
C LEU A 225 -43.11 34.24 -12.97
N VAL A 226 -44.16 33.67 -13.57
CA VAL A 226 -45.37 33.21 -12.86
C VAL A 226 -45.06 31.97 -12.02
N GLN A 227 -44.35 31.00 -12.60
CA GLN A 227 -43.97 29.77 -11.91
C GLN A 227 -43.17 30.07 -10.63
N ILE A 228 -42.24 31.03 -10.69
CA ILE A 228 -41.42 31.42 -9.53
C ILE A 228 -42.06 32.52 -8.67
N GLN A 229 -43.30 32.91 -8.95
CA GLN A 229 -44.08 33.90 -8.18
C GLN A 229 -43.38 35.28 -8.03
N GLU A 230 -42.71 35.76 -9.09
CA GLU A 230 -41.99 37.04 -9.07
C GLU A 230 -42.95 38.24 -9.25
N LYS A 231 -43.41 38.81 -8.13
CA LYS A 231 -44.37 39.92 -8.10
C LYS A 231 -43.88 41.19 -8.81
N LYS A 232 -42.56 41.42 -8.89
CA LYS A 232 -42.01 42.58 -9.61
C LYS A 232 -42.30 42.53 -11.11
N ALA A 233 -42.67 41.37 -11.65
CA ALA A 233 -43.07 41.21 -13.04
C ALA A 233 -44.48 41.75 -13.36
N ILE A 234 -45.33 41.98 -12.35
CA ILE A 234 -46.72 42.44 -12.53
C ILE A 234 -46.78 43.77 -13.29
N ALA A 235 -45.98 44.75 -12.90
CA ALA A 235 -45.98 46.07 -13.55
C ALA A 235 -45.47 46.01 -15.01
N PRO A 236 -44.34 45.34 -15.32
CA PRO A 236 -43.93 45.03 -16.69
C PRO A 236 -45.01 44.32 -17.53
N MET A 237 -45.67 43.30 -16.98
CA MET A 237 -46.75 42.57 -17.66
C MET A 237 -47.95 43.48 -17.98
N LYS A 238 -48.37 44.31 -17.03
CA LYS A 238 -49.43 45.31 -17.28
C LYS A 238 -49.02 46.31 -18.36
N LYS A 239 -47.76 46.72 -18.40
CA LYS A 239 -47.26 47.62 -19.45
C LYS A 239 -47.37 46.98 -20.85
N LEU A 240 -47.07 45.69 -20.98
CA LEU A 240 -47.25 44.95 -22.25
C LEU A 240 -48.73 44.88 -22.69
N LEU A 241 -49.69 44.83 -21.77
CA LEU A 241 -51.12 44.84 -22.12
C LEU A 241 -51.54 46.14 -22.83
N GLU A 242 -51.00 47.26 -22.37
CA GLU A 242 -51.31 48.60 -22.90
C GLU A 242 -50.51 48.95 -24.15
N GLN A 243 -49.42 48.24 -24.44
CA GLN A 243 -48.58 48.49 -25.61
C GLN A 243 -49.27 48.05 -26.91
N GLU A 244 -49.35 48.96 -27.89
CA GLU A 244 -50.00 48.71 -29.18
C GLU A 244 -49.30 47.62 -30.01
N ASP A 245 -47.98 47.55 -29.93
CA ASP A 245 -47.13 46.61 -30.66
C ASP A 245 -47.09 45.21 -30.05
N THR A 246 -47.69 45.01 -28.87
CA THR A 246 -47.76 43.69 -28.23
C THR A 246 -48.78 42.80 -28.94
N GLN A 247 -48.34 41.63 -29.37
CA GLN A 247 -49.18 40.70 -30.15
C GLN A 247 -50.40 40.21 -29.35
N PRO A 248 -51.57 40.02 -29.98
CA PRO A 248 -52.81 39.69 -29.29
C PRO A 248 -52.72 38.47 -28.35
N PHE A 249 -52.10 37.38 -28.80
CA PHE A 249 -51.96 36.17 -27.99
C PHE A 249 -51.03 36.35 -26.78
N ILE A 250 -50.04 37.26 -26.85
CA ILE A 250 -49.23 37.62 -25.68
C ILE A 250 -50.09 38.34 -24.64
N LYS A 251 -50.98 39.25 -25.08
CA LYS A 251 -51.93 39.92 -24.18
C LYS A 251 -52.90 38.93 -23.55
N GLU A 252 -53.39 37.96 -24.31
CA GLU A 252 -54.25 36.88 -23.80
C GLU A 252 -53.51 36.03 -22.75
N GLN A 253 -52.27 35.62 -23.05
CA GLN A 253 -51.44 34.87 -22.11
C GLN A 253 -51.24 35.65 -20.80
N ILE A 254 -50.87 36.93 -20.88
CA ILE A 254 -50.70 37.78 -19.69
C ILE A 254 -52.00 37.86 -18.89
N LYS A 255 -53.15 38.11 -19.52
CA LYS A 255 -54.46 38.16 -18.84
C LYS A 255 -54.79 36.84 -18.13
N ALA A 256 -54.42 35.70 -18.72
CA ALA A 256 -54.67 34.38 -18.16
C ALA A 256 -53.77 34.06 -16.94
N VAL A 257 -52.54 34.58 -16.90
CA VAL A 257 -51.57 34.26 -15.84
C VAL A 257 -51.47 35.32 -14.74
N LEU A 258 -51.79 36.59 -15.02
CA LEU A 258 -51.67 37.68 -14.05
C LEU A 258 -52.45 37.44 -12.74
N PRO A 259 -53.65 36.80 -12.73
CA PRO A 259 -54.33 36.46 -11.48
C PRO A 259 -53.61 35.39 -10.64
N LYS A 260 -52.71 34.60 -11.25
CA LYS A 260 -51.98 33.50 -10.59
C LYS A 260 -50.71 33.98 -9.87
N ILE A 261 -50.30 35.23 -10.10
CA ILE A 261 -49.14 35.86 -9.47
C ILE A 261 -49.68 36.92 -8.48
N THR A 262 -49.81 36.53 -7.21
CA THR A 262 -50.43 37.35 -6.13
C THR A 262 -49.40 37.82 -5.13
#